data_AF-A0A8C9ELP5-F1
#
_entry.id   AF-A0A8C9ELP5-F1
#
_cell.length_a   1.000
_cell.length_b   1.000
_cell.length_c   1.000
_cell.angle_alpha   90.00
_cell.angle_beta   90.00
_cell.angle_gamma   90.00
#
_symmetry.space_group_name_H-M   'P 1'
#
loop_
_entity.id
_entity.type
_entity.pdbx_description
1 polymer ?
#
loop_
_entity_poly.entity_id
_entity_poly.type
_entity_poly.pdbx_seq_one_letter_code
_entity_poly.pdbx_strand_id
1 'polypeptide(L)'
;QKEIKWIKTDRLQYRKYEYGAFTGSLKSLRDYSEQLKDMVAFYLGCSFNFEKVLQAAGIPVRNIEQKCSVSMYKTAVPCYSVSTFCCNLVVTMRPIPECKLEAAVLATSELKATHGAPIHMGNPGLLGIQDLSKPDYGDPVHLHPGDIPVFWASSVTGIEAVINCRSPLAFTHSLDCTFVTDLKNDRFTLGSSREVPQVHCISQDPLHFSMASAEAAKKIKTLESLIGIDPGNRGIVHLLRPGELLKACLSLSHSRSVLVTTGFPTHFNYEPPEENDGPPGALAIAAMLQALEKDVAIVTDQRAMDLNKKIIEEAVQIGILKKPVPLLSYQRESADSALTFLCENGNPRRPRFDHLIAIERAGMAADGNYYNARKVNIKHLVDPIDELFLAAQTIPGITTTGVGDGGNELGMGKLKDAVKKHIKNGDVIACDVAADFAVVAGKGFWDGRKLRCD
;
A
#
# COMPACT_ATOMS: atom_id res chain seq x y z
N GLN A 1 42.64 18.01 -12.34
CA GLN A 1 42.21 17.33 -13.58
C GLN A 1 42.64 15.88 -13.50
N LYS A 2 41.72 14.94 -13.25
CA LYS A 2 41.98 13.51 -13.43
C LYS A 2 41.48 13.14 -14.84
N GLU A 3 42.36 12.56 -15.65
CA GLU A 3 42.10 12.16 -17.03
C GLU A 3 40.97 11.12 -17.08
N ILE A 4 39.92 11.46 -17.83
CA ILE A 4 38.84 10.55 -18.21
C ILE A 4 39.35 9.76 -19.43
N LYS A 5 39.52 8.45 -19.28
CA LYS A 5 39.88 7.55 -20.39
C LYS A 5 38.63 7.02 -21.07
N TRP A 6 38.38 7.53 -22.28
CA TRP A 6 37.27 7.12 -23.14
C TRP A 6 37.56 5.77 -23.83
N ILE A 7 36.80 4.72 -23.52
CA ILE A 7 36.88 3.43 -24.21
C ILE A 7 35.74 3.35 -25.24
N LYS A 8 36.12 3.60 -26.50
CA LYS A 8 35.52 3.16 -27.78
C LYS A 8 34.10 2.57 -27.76
N THR A 9 33.10 3.42 -27.52
CA THR A 9 31.80 3.47 -28.25
C THR A 9 31.20 4.90 -28.21
N ASP A 10 32.06 5.91 -28.14
CA ASP A 10 31.70 7.30 -27.81
C ASP A 10 30.92 8.05 -28.91
N ARG A 11 29.59 8.04 -28.80
CA ARG A 11 28.82 9.26 -29.06
C ARG A 11 27.87 9.48 -27.89
N LEU A 12 28.35 10.14 -26.83
CA LEU A 12 27.47 10.74 -25.83
C LEU A 12 26.47 11.63 -26.57
N GLN A 13 25.20 11.27 -26.50
CA GLN A 13 24.11 12.10 -27.02
C GLN A 13 23.40 12.74 -25.84
N TYR A 14 23.25 14.05 -25.91
CA TYR A 14 22.52 14.85 -24.93
C TYR A 14 21.18 15.24 -25.52
N ARG A 15 20.16 15.33 -24.67
CA ARG A 15 18.86 15.92 -25.01
C ARG A 15 18.79 17.30 -24.40
N LYS A 16 18.46 18.30 -25.23
CA LYS A 16 18.25 19.69 -24.83
C LYS A 16 16.77 19.90 -24.52
N TYR A 17 16.50 20.59 -23.41
CA TYR A 17 15.16 21.02 -23.03
C TYR A 17 15.16 22.52 -22.78
N GLU A 18 14.13 23.20 -23.29
CA GLU A 18 13.88 24.63 -23.06
C GLU A 18 12.46 24.78 -22.55
N TYR A 19 12.32 25.35 -21.34
CA TYR A 19 11.04 25.46 -20.63
C TYR A 19 10.28 24.13 -20.53
N GLY A 20 11.01 23.02 -20.39
CA GLY A 20 10.48 21.66 -20.31
C GLY A 20 10.19 20.98 -21.65
N ALA A 21 10.23 21.71 -22.78
CA ALA A 21 10.04 21.12 -24.10
C ALA A 21 11.35 20.53 -24.63
N PHE A 22 11.31 19.32 -25.19
CA PHE A 22 12.46 18.73 -25.88
C PHE A 22 12.72 19.50 -27.19
N THR A 23 13.87 20.17 -27.29
CA THR A 23 14.20 21.01 -28.45
C THR A 23 15.30 20.45 -29.35
N GLY A 24 15.91 19.32 -28.98
CA GLY A 24 16.76 18.56 -29.90
C GLY A 24 17.81 17.69 -29.21
N SER A 25 18.46 16.85 -30.03
CA SER A 25 19.57 16.00 -29.62
C SER A 25 20.91 16.63 -30.03
N LEU A 26 21.88 16.64 -29.11
CA LEU A 26 23.21 17.20 -29.30
C LEU A 26 24.27 16.09 -29.14
N LYS A 27 25.30 16.11 -29.98
CA LYS A 27 26.46 15.19 -29.86
C LYS A 27 27.54 15.73 -28.91
N SER A 28 27.40 16.97 -28.47
CA SER A 28 28.39 17.71 -27.68
C SER A 28 27.70 18.91 -27.03
N LEU A 29 28.14 19.28 -25.82
CA LEU A 29 27.69 20.49 -25.14
C LEU A 29 28.71 21.65 -25.25
N ARG A 30 29.72 21.53 -26.11
CA ARG A 30 30.78 22.54 -26.25
C ARG A 30 30.25 23.93 -26.62
N ASP A 31 29.21 23.99 -27.44
CA ASP A 31 28.60 25.26 -27.87
C ASP A 31 27.84 25.98 -26.74
N TYR A 32 27.70 25.34 -25.57
CA TYR A 32 27.04 25.86 -24.39
C TYR A 32 28.03 26.11 -23.23
N SER A 33 29.34 26.22 -23.51
CA SER A 33 30.39 26.29 -22.49
C SER A 33 30.22 27.43 -21.49
N GLU A 34 29.68 28.58 -21.92
CA GLU A 34 29.43 29.71 -21.03
C GLU A 34 28.25 29.43 -20.09
N GLN A 35 27.14 28.92 -20.63
CA GLN A 35 25.97 28.55 -19.83
C GLN A 35 26.29 27.44 -18.82
N LEU A 36 27.15 26.50 -19.20
CA LEU A 36 27.56 25.39 -18.33
C LEU A 36 28.33 25.85 -17.08
N LYS A 37 28.90 27.06 -17.04
CA LYS A 37 29.60 27.58 -15.86
C LYS A 37 28.67 27.80 -14.66
N ASP A 38 27.41 28.13 -14.93
CA ASP A 38 26.39 28.39 -13.91
C ASP A 38 25.44 27.18 -13.71
N MET A 39 25.73 26.05 -14.37
CA MET A 39 24.93 24.84 -14.27
C MET A 39 25.50 23.84 -13.27
N VAL A 40 24.60 23.10 -12.63
CA VAL A 40 24.95 21.97 -11.76
C VAL A 40 24.65 20.67 -12.48
N ALA A 41 25.64 19.77 -12.53
CA ALA A 41 25.49 18.44 -13.12
C ALA A 41 25.11 17.41 -12.03
N PHE A 42 24.04 16.67 -12.27
CA PHE A 42 23.59 15.58 -11.41
C PHE A 42 23.85 14.24 -12.09
N TYR A 43 24.62 13.37 -11.45
CA TYR A 43 24.82 12.00 -11.89
C TYR A 43 23.88 11.10 -11.10
N LEU A 44 22.86 10.57 -11.78
CA LEU A 44 21.90 9.64 -11.21
C LEU A 44 22.27 8.21 -11.67
N GLY A 45 22.22 7.25 -10.75
CA GLY A 45 22.66 5.86 -11.00
C GLY A 45 21.92 5.17 -12.14
N CYS A 46 22.52 4.10 -12.68
CA CYS A 46 22.02 3.34 -13.83
C CYS A 46 21.95 1.83 -13.55
N SER A 47 21.05 1.15 -14.28
CA SER A 47 20.64 -0.26 -14.19
C SER A 47 21.69 -1.32 -14.55
N PHE A 48 22.84 -0.95 -15.12
CA PHE A 48 23.72 -1.95 -15.74
C PHE A 48 24.29 -2.99 -14.76
N ASN A 49 24.52 -2.60 -13.50
CA ASN A 49 24.98 -3.56 -12.49
C ASN A 49 23.83 -4.38 -11.89
N PHE A 50 22.61 -3.87 -11.97
CA PHE A 50 21.40 -4.48 -11.41
C PHE A 50 21.03 -5.77 -12.16
N GLU A 51 21.12 -5.78 -13.49
CA GLU A 51 20.78 -6.98 -14.27
C GLU A 51 21.77 -8.13 -14.05
N LYS A 52 23.06 -7.80 -13.87
CA LYS A 52 24.09 -8.78 -13.50
C LYS A 52 23.81 -9.41 -12.14
N VAL A 53 23.33 -8.62 -11.18
CA VAL A 53 22.95 -9.09 -9.84
C VAL A 53 21.82 -10.11 -9.93
N LEU A 54 20.78 -9.82 -10.72
CA LEU A 54 19.68 -10.75 -10.96
C LEU A 54 20.15 -12.05 -11.64
N GLN A 55 20.96 -11.94 -12.69
CA GLN A 55 21.51 -13.11 -13.39
C GLN A 55 22.40 -13.97 -12.48
N ALA A 56 23.23 -13.35 -11.64
CA ALA A 56 24.08 -14.06 -10.67
C ALA A 56 23.25 -14.80 -9.60
N ALA A 57 22.06 -14.29 -9.25
CA ALA A 57 21.08 -14.97 -8.41
C ALA A 57 20.26 -16.02 -9.17
N GLY A 58 20.60 -16.32 -10.43
CA GLY A 58 19.90 -17.28 -11.28
C GLY A 58 18.53 -16.81 -11.77
N ILE A 59 18.25 -15.50 -11.73
CA ILE A 59 16.96 -14.93 -12.14
C ILE A 59 17.02 -14.57 -13.62
N PRO A 60 16.07 -15.02 -14.45
CA PRO A 60 16.05 -14.66 -15.86
C PRO A 60 15.78 -13.16 -16.03
N VAL A 61 16.46 -12.54 -16.98
CA VAL A 61 16.29 -11.12 -17.31
C VAL A 61 15.73 -11.03 -18.71
N ARG A 62 14.39 -10.95 -18.80
CA ARG A 62 13.65 -11.11 -20.07
C ARG A 62 14.04 -10.11 -21.14
N ASN A 63 14.32 -8.86 -20.78
CA ASN A 63 14.76 -7.85 -21.75
C ASN A 63 16.12 -8.21 -22.40
N ILE A 64 17.04 -8.81 -21.64
CA ILE A 64 18.30 -9.31 -22.19
C ILE A 64 18.05 -10.51 -23.12
N GLU A 65 17.22 -11.47 -22.68
CA GLU A 65 16.85 -12.65 -23.49
C GLU A 65 16.21 -12.24 -24.83
N GLN A 66 15.37 -11.19 -24.80
CA GLN A 66 14.65 -10.64 -25.95
C GLN A 66 15.45 -9.59 -26.74
N LYS A 67 16.68 -9.26 -26.29
CA LYS A 67 17.58 -8.25 -26.91
C LYS A 67 16.92 -6.88 -27.09
N CYS A 68 16.14 -6.46 -26.09
CA CYS A 68 15.44 -5.19 -26.10
C CYS A 68 15.80 -4.35 -24.86
N SER A 69 15.53 -3.06 -24.94
CA SER A 69 15.70 -2.14 -23.81
C SER A 69 14.64 -2.42 -22.74
N VAL A 70 15.00 -2.22 -21.47
CA VAL A 70 14.04 -2.43 -20.37
C VAL A 70 12.83 -1.50 -20.51
N SER A 71 11.63 -2.05 -20.32
CA SER A 71 10.39 -1.27 -20.31
C SER A 71 10.34 -0.33 -19.12
N MET A 72 10.03 0.95 -19.37
CA MET A 72 9.85 1.94 -18.32
C MET A 72 8.51 2.65 -18.46
N TYR A 73 7.85 2.90 -17.33
CA TYR A 73 6.50 3.45 -17.28
C TYR A 73 6.42 4.63 -16.32
N LYS A 74 5.69 5.67 -16.72
CA LYS A 74 5.24 6.74 -15.86
C LYS A 74 4.08 6.22 -15.02
N THR A 75 4.22 6.30 -13.70
CA THR A 75 3.17 5.85 -12.78
C THR A 75 2.20 6.99 -12.47
N ALA A 76 1.10 6.66 -11.78
CA ALA A 76 0.24 7.63 -11.11
C ALA A 76 0.77 8.04 -9.73
N VAL A 77 1.91 7.48 -9.28
CA VAL A 77 2.48 7.74 -7.96
C VAL A 77 3.30 9.03 -8.01
N PRO A 78 2.89 10.10 -7.29
CA PRO A 78 3.63 11.36 -7.29
C PRO A 78 4.91 11.22 -6.47
N CYS A 79 5.99 11.85 -6.94
CA CYS A 79 7.16 12.09 -6.10
C CYS A 79 6.87 13.21 -5.09
N TYR A 80 7.63 13.21 -3.99
CA TYR A 80 7.62 14.34 -3.06
C TYR A 80 8.04 15.62 -3.80
N SER A 81 7.18 16.64 -3.77
CA SER A 81 7.39 17.87 -4.53
C SER A 81 8.22 18.88 -3.76
N VAL A 82 9.16 19.53 -4.44
CA VAL A 82 10.03 20.57 -3.87
C VAL A 82 10.13 21.75 -4.83
N SER A 83 9.59 22.90 -4.43
CA SER A 83 9.54 24.11 -5.28
C SER A 83 8.91 23.80 -6.65
N THR A 84 9.59 24.07 -7.76
CA THR A 84 9.12 23.80 -9.11
C THR A 84 9.28 22.34 -9.54
N PHE A 85 9.95 21.50 -8.76
CA PHE A 85 10.10 20.08 -9.06
C PHE A 85 8.89 19.29 -8.55
N CYS A 86 7.98 18.97 -9.44
CA CYS A 86 6.86 18.06 -9.22
C CYS A 86 6.75 17.10 -10.41
N CYS A 87 6.75 15.79 -10.16
CA CYS A 87 6.61 14.79 -11.21
C CYS A 87 6.13 13.47 -10.63
N ASN A 88 5.66 12.59 -11.50
CA ASN A 88 5.36 11.22 -11.10
C ASN A 88 6.60 10.33 -11.19
N LEU A 89 6.63 9.32 -10.34
CA LEU A 89 7.67 8.31 -10.33
C LEU A 89 7.66 7.54 -11.66
N VAL A 90 8.85 7.36 -12.24
CA VAL A 90 9.06 6.46 -13.38
C VAL A 90 9.65 5.16 -12.85
N VAL A 91 9.13 4.03 -13.34
CA VAL A 91 9.56 2.71 -12.92
C VAL A 91 10.11 1.92 -14.09
N THR A 92 11.11 1.07 -13.84
CA THR A 92 11.47 -0.03 -14.74
C THR A 92 10.71 -1.28 -14.34
N MET A 93 10.22 -2.04 -15.32
CA MET A 93 9.53 -3.31 -15.07
C MET A 93 10.38 -4.47 -15.57
N ARG A 94 10.48 -5.54 -14.77
CA ARG A 94 11.04 -6.82 -15.21
C ARG A 94 10.07 -7.95 -14.84
N PRO A 95 9.78 -8.87 -15.78
CA PRO A 95 9.07 -10.10 -15.47
C PRO A 95 9.96 -11.03 -14.65
N ILE A 96 9.48 -11.47 -13.49
CA ILE A 96 10.21 -12.38 -12.59
C ILE A 96 9.33 -13.59 -12.32
N PRO A 97 9.81 -14.84 -12.54
CA PRO A 97 9.06 -16.04 -12.15
C PRO A 97 8.63 -15.96 -10.68
N GLU A 98 7.38 -16.31 -10.35
CA GLU A 98 6.85 -16.19 -8.99
C GLU A 98 7.75 -16.86 -7.94
N CYS A 99 8.27 -18.05 -8.25
CA CYS A 99 9.19 -18.81 -7.39
C CYS A 99 10.55 -18.15 -7.15
N LYS A 100 10.87 -17.06 -7.87
CA LYS A 100 12.12 -16.31 -7.76
C LYS A 100 11.92 -14.89 -7.20
N LEU A 101 10.71 -14.51 -6.80
CA LEU A 101 10.43 -13.18 -6.25
C LEU A 101 11.29 -12.88 -5.01
N GLU A 102 11.32 -13.79 -4.04
CA GLU A 102 12.10 -13.60 -2.82
C GLU A 102 13.61 -13.51 -3.10
N ALA A 103 14.12 -14.33 -4.03
CA ALA A 103 15.51 -14.25 -4.48
C ALA A 103 15.81 -12.90 -5.17
N ALA A 104 14.87 -12.37 -5.97
CA ALA A 104 15.02 -11.07 -6.63
C ALA A 104 15.07 -9.94 -5.61
N VAL A 105 14.21 -9.98 -4.59
CA VAL A 105 14.20 -9.02 -3.50
C VAL A 105 15.49 -9.08 -2.71
N LEU A 106 15.95 -10.26 -2.31
CA LEU A 106 17.19 -10.45 -1.56
C LEU A 106 18.40 -9.93 -2.34
N ALA A 107 18.48 -10.23 -3.63
CA ALA A 107 19.60 -9.81 -4.47
C ALA A 107 19.63 -8.28 -4.67
N THR A 108 18.48 -7.63 -4.73
CA THR A 108 18.38 -6.21 -5.11
C THR A 108 18.26 -5.24 -3.92
N SER A 109 17.74 -5.68 -2.77
CA SER A 109 17.49 -4.80 -1.61
C SER A 109 18.75 -4.18 -1.01
N GLU A 110 19.89 -4.87 -1.11
CA GLU A 110 21.18 -4.39 -0.61
C GLU A 110 21.82 -3.31 -1.53
N LEU A 111 21.26 -3.09 -2.72
CA LEU A 111 21.78 -2.14 -3.71
C LEU A 111 21.39 -0.69 -3.40
N LYS A 112 21.77 -0.18 -2.21
CA LYS A 112 21.39 1.14 -1.69
C LYS A 112 21.74 2.34 -2.60
N ALA A 113 22.75 2.20 -3.46
CA ALA A 113 23.19 3.26 -4.37
C ALA A 113 22.57 3.19 -5.78
N THR A 114 21.68 2.21 -6.05
CA THR A 114 21.00 2.04 -7.35
C THR A 114 19.51 1.76 -7.13
N HIS A 115 18.84 0.99 -8.01
CA HIS A 115 17.41 0.68 -7.96
C HIS A 115 16.91 0.18 -6.59
N GLY A 116 17.76 -0.48 -5.80
CA GLY A 116 17.41 -0.99 -4.48
C GLY A 116 16.34 -2.07 -4.51
N ALA A 117 15.55 -2.16 -3.43
CA ALA A 117 14.43 -3.08 -3.33
C ALA A 117 13.31 -2.72 -4.34
N PRO A 118 12.51 -3.70 -4.80
CA PRO A 118 11.34 -3.42 -5.62
C PRO A 118 10.37 -2.49 -4.90
N ILE A 119 9.71 -1.61 -5.64
CA ILE A 119 8.68 -0.73 -5.10
C ILE A 119 7.27 -1.32 -5.25
N HIS A 120 7.10 -2.28 -6.17
CA HIS A 120 5.81 -2.92 -6.44
C HIS A 120 6.01 -4.29 -7.09
N MET A 121 5.12 -5.23 -6.77
CA MET A 121 5.12 -6.60 -7.30
C MET A 121 3.68 -7.06 -7.54
N GLY A 122 3.35 -7.38 -8.78
CA GLY A 122 2.00 -7.78 -9.17
C GLY A 122 1.31 -6.74 -10.04
N ASN A 123 0.00 -6.54 -9.84
CA ASN A 123 -0.86 -5.87 -10.81
C ASN A 123 -0.39 -4.44 -11.15
N PRO A 124 -0.09 -4.13 -12.43
CA PRO A 124 0.42 -2.82 -12.86
C PRO A 124 -0.59 -1.68 -12.66
N GLY A 125 -1.89 -1.99 -12.65
CA GLY A 125 -2.96 -1.01 -12.47
C GLY A 125 -2.90 -0.28 -11.12
N LEU A 126 -2.33 -0.91 -10.08
CA LEU A 126 -2.10 -0.27 -8.78
C LEU A 126 -1.06 0.87 -8.85
N LEU A 127 -0.19 0.86 -9.87
CA LEU A 127 0.70 1.98 -10.20
C LEU A 127 0.10 2.94 -11.24
N GLY A 128 -1.15 2.74 -11.66
CA GLY A 128 -1.78 3.48 -12.75
C GLY A 128 -1.38 3.03 -14.16
N ILE A 129 -0.65 1.92 -14.30
CA ILE A 129 -0.19 1.40 -15.60
C ILE A 129 -1.26 0.46 -16.16
N GLN A 130 -1.88 0.86 -17.28
CA GLN A 130 -3.02 0.15 -17.88
C GLN A 130 -2.61 -0.94 -18.90
N ASP A 131 -1.46 -0.75 -19.57
CA ASP A 131 -1.05 -1.59 -20.70
C ASP A 131 0.48 -1.76 -20.69
N LEU A 132 0.95 -2.94 -20.29
CA LEU A 132 2.38 -3.26 -20.28
C LEU A 132 2.98 -3.32 -21.70
N SER A 133 2.19 -3.47 -22.76
CA SER A 133 2.70 -3.49 -24.13
C SER A 133 3.12 -2.10 -24.66
N LYS A 134 2.82 -1.03 -23.91
CA LYS A 134 3.08 0.36 -24.30
C LYS A 134 3.90 1.10 -23.23
N PRO A 135 5.21 0.81 -23.12
CA PRO A 135 6.07 1.57 -22.22
C PRO A 135 6.21 3.03 -22.67
N ASP A 136 6.33 3.94 -21.72
CA ASP A 136 6.64 5.36 -21.99
C ASP A 136 8.09 5.53 -22.49
N TYR A 137 8.98 4.64 -22.06
CA TYR A 137 10.38 4.59 -22.51
C TYR A 137 10.88 3.16 -22.65
N GLY A 138 11.83 2.96 -23.58
CA GLY A 138 12.39 1.66 -23.88
C GLY A 138 11.46 0.83 -24.75
N ASP A 139 11.66 -0.49 -24.73
CA ASP A 139 10.94 -1.43 -25.59
C ASP A 139 9.96 -2.25 -24.74
N PRO A 140 8.86 -2.75 -25.33
CA PRO A 140 7.97 -3.67 -24.63
C PRO A 140 8.66 -5.02 -24.38
N VAL A 141 8.57 -5.51 -23.15
CA VAL A 141 9.11 -6.81 -22.73
C VAL A 141 7.97 -7.79 -22.51
N HIS A 142 8.01 -8.94 -23.18
CA HIS A 142 6.99 -9.96 -23.05
C HIS A 142 7.21 -10.83 -21.80
N LEU A 143 6.15 -11.07 -21.04
CA LEU A 143 6.13 -11.96 -19.88
C LEU A 143 6.00 -13.43 -20.35
N HIS A 144 6.63 -14.36 -19.63
CA HIS A 144 6.33 -15.78 -19.78
C HIS A 144 5.21 -16.22 -18.81
N PRO A 145 4.51 -17.34 -19.07
CA PRO A 145 3.55 -17.89 -18.11
C PRO A 145 4.21 -18.11 -16.73
N GLY A 146 3.57 -17.60 -15.68
CA GLY A 146 4.08 -17.64 -14.30
C GLY A 146 5.08 -16.53 -13.93
N ASP A 147 5.41 -15.63 -14.86
CA ASP A 147 6.14 -14.40 -14.52
C ASP A 147 5.19 -13.39 -13.86
N ILE A 148 5.67 -12.77 -12.79
CA ILE A 148 5.05 -11.64 -12.11
C ILE A 148 5.78 -10.37 -12.54
N PRO A 149 5.07 -9.31 -12.96
CA PRO A 149 5.70 -8.02 -13.24
C PRO A 149 6.17 -7.38 -11.93
N VAL A 150 7.46 -7.05 -11.87
CA VAL A 150 8.10 -6.43 -10.71
C VAL A 150 8.69 -5.08 -11.12
N PHE A 151 8.50 -4.07 -10.29
CA PHE A 151 8.80 -2.68 -10.61
C PHE A 151 9.85 -2.10 -9.65
N TRP A 152 10.81 -1.38 -10.21
CA TRP A 152 11.84 -0.65 -9.48
C TRP A 152 11.87 0.81 -9.91
N ALA A 153 12.15 1.72 -8.97
CA ALA A 153 12.30 3.15 -9.26
C ALA A 153 13.41 3.38 -10.30
N SER A 154 13.13 4.23 -11.30
CA SER A 154 14.05 4.54 -12.41
C SER A 154 14.66 5.92 -12.25
N SER A 155 15.93 6.08 -12.63
CA SER A 155 16.58 7.40 -12.72
C SER A 155 15.99 8.29 -13.83
N VAL A 156 15.20 7.72 -14.74
CA VAL A 156 14.37 8.48 -15.70
C VAL A 156 13.37 9.40 -15.00
N THR A 157 13.04 9.14 -13.73
CA THR A 157 12.28 10.09 -12.89
C THR A 157 12.96 11.47 -12.83
N GLY A 158 14.30 11.51 -12.87
CA GLY A 158 15.04 12.78 -12.96
C GLY A 158 14.82 13.52 -14.29
N ILE A 159 14.59 12.81 -15.39
CA ILE A 159 14.25 13.43 -16.68
C ILE A 159 12.84 14.05 -16.59
N GLU A 160 11.89 13.35 -15.97
CA GLU A 160 10.55 13.91 -15.72
C GLU A 160 10.60 15.13 -14.79
N ALA A 161 11.46 15.12 -13.79
CA ALA A 161 11.67 16.28 -12.92
C ALA A 161 12.22 17.49 -13.71
N VAL A 162 13.15 17.27 -14.64
CA VAL A 162 13.70 18.31 -15.54
C VAL A 162 12.64 18.86 -16.50
N ILE A 163 11.80 17.99 -17.07
CA ILE A 163 10.70 18.40 -17.94
C ILE A 163 9.70 19.27 -17.17
N ASN A 164 9.31 18.84 -15.97
CA ASN A 164 8.26 19.51 -15.21
C ASN A 164 8.72 20.78 -14.49
N CYS A 165 10.01 20.91 -14.14
CA CYS A 165 10.51 22.14 -13.52
C CYS A 165 10.54 23.34 -14.48
N ARG A 166 10.43 23.08 -15.79
CA ARG A 166 10.37 24.09 -16.87
C ARG A 166 11.48 25.14 -16.79
N SER A 167 12.69 24.70 -16.41
CA SER A 167 13.89 25.54 -16.45
C SER A 167 14.07 26.13 -17.87
N PRO A 168 14.52 27.40 -18.01
CA PRO A 168 14.78 28.00 -19.31
C PRO A 168 15.68 27.17 -20.20
N LEU A 169 16.66 26.48 -19.61
CA LEU A 169 17.55 25.56 -20.31
C LEU A 169 17.94 24.41 -19.37
N ALA A 170 17.89 23.19 -19.89
CA ALA A 170 18.37 22.00 -19.21
C ALA A 170 18.89 20.96 -20.21
N PHE A 171 19.79 20.11 -19.74
CA PHE A 171 20.36 19.01 -20.52
C PHE A 171 20.24 17.69 -19.76
N THR A 172 19.93 16.63 -20.49
CA THR A 172 20.00 15.25 -19.97
C THR A 172 20.78 14.37 -20.94
N HIS A 173 21.17 13.18 -20.53
CA HIS A 173 21.68 12.17 -21.45
C HIS A 173 20.51 11.59 -22.28
N SER A 174 20.81 11.08 -23.47
CA SER A 174 19.89 10.21 -24.20
C SER A 174 19.84 8.86 -23.51
N LEU A 175 18.66 8.24 -23.44
CA LEU A 175 18.43 7.00 -22.69
C LEU A 175 19.38 5.85 -23.06
N ASP A 176 19.81 5.79 -24.33
CA ASP A 176 20.70 4.75 -24.85
C ASP A 176 22.20 5.11 -24.68
N CYS A 177 22.51 6.24 -24.04
CA CYS A 177 23.85 6.79 -23.92
C CYS A 177 24.16 7.13 -22.45
N THR A 178 24.52 6.13 -21.66
CA THR A 178 24.87 6.33 -20.26
C THR A 178 26.32 6.81 -20.10
N PHE A 179 26.55 7.70 -19.12
CA PHE A 179 27.90 8.08 -18.72
C PHE A 179 28.56 6.96 -17.90
N VAL A 180 29.70 6.46 -18.39
CA VAL A 180 30.50 5.45 -17.69
C VAL A 180 31.56 6.14 -16.83
N THR A 181 31.57 5.82 -15.54
CA THR A 181 32.53 6.39 -14.58
C THR A 181 33.71 5.43 -14.36
N ASP A 182 34.84 5.96 -13.90
CA ASP A 182 35.98 5.14 -13.44
C ASP A 182 35.76 4.48 -12.07
N LEU A 183 34.61 4.74 -11.41
CA LEU A 183 34.26 4.10 -10.15
C LEU A 183 33.96 2.62 -10.40
N LYS A 184 34.85 1.76 -9.91
CA LYS A 184 34.58 0.32 -9.86
C LYS A 184 33.59 0.03 -8.76
N ASN A 185 32.57 -0.75 -9.10
CA ASN A 185 31.61 -1.24 -8.12
C ASN A 185 32.12 -2.55 -7.49
N ASP A 186 33.30 -2.51 -6.86
CA ASP A 186 33.99 -3.69 -6.29
C ASP A 186 33.44 -4.09 -4.90
N ARG A 187 32.36 -3.47 -4.43
CA ARG A 187 31.73 -3.80 -3.14
C ARG A 187 30.41 -4.55 -3.34
N PHE A 188 30.51 -5.80 -3.79
CA PHE A 188 29.54 -6.84 -3.39
C PHE A 188 29.83 -7.27 -1.94
N THR A 189 29.91 -6.33 -1.01
CA THR A 189 29.64 -6.69 0.37
C THR A 189 28.12 -6.75 0.44
N LEU A 190 27.56 -7.96 0.29
CA LEU A 190 26.28 -8.25 0.95
C LEU A 190 26.49 -7.76 2.38
N GLY A 191 25.87 -6.64 2.73
CA GLY A 191 25.90 -6.19 4.10
C GLY A 191 25.39 -7.37 4.92
N SER A 192 25.99 -7.60 6.08
CA SER A 192 25.32 -8.41 7.11
C SER A 192 24.11 -7.61 7.61
N SER A 193 23.15 -7.35 6.73
CA SER A 193 21.85 -6.85 7.10
C SER A 193 21.28 -7.86 8.09
N ARG A 194 20.99 -7.40 9.31
CA ARG A 194 20.31 -8.23 10.32
C ARG A 194 18.89 -8.59 9.89
N GLU A 195 18.37 -7.91 8.86
CA GLU A 195 17.00 -8.02 8.41
C GLU A 195 16.94 -8.68 7.03
N VAL A 196 16.58 -9.96 7.03
CA VAL A 196 16.32 -10.74 5.82
C VAL A 196 14.91 -10.38 5.32
N PRO A 197 14.74 -9.75 4.14
CA PRO A 197 13.41 -9.48 3.59
C PRO A 197 12.70 -10.78 3.21
N GLN A 198 11.39 -10.82 3.45
CA GLN A 198 10.47 -11.88 3.06
C GLN A 198 9.39 -11.29 2.17
N VAL A 199 8.96 -12.07 1.16
CA VAL A 199 7.90 -11.68 0.23
C VAL A 199 6.60 -12.38 0.64
N HIS A 200 5.52 -11.62 0.66
CA HIS A 200 4.19 -12.12 1.05
C HIS A 200 3.17 -11.74 0.00
N CYS A 201 2.42 -12.73 -0.52
CA CYS A 201 1.22 -12.44 -1.30
C CYS A 201 0.12 -11.94 -0.35
N ILE A 202 -0.36 -10.72 -0.62
CA ILE A 202 -1.39 -10.05 0.17
C ILE A 202 -2.74 -10.02 -0.56
N SER A 203 -2.74 -10.10 -1.89
CA SER A 203 -3.96 -10.31 -2.68
C SER A 203 -3.68 -11.16 -3.92
N GLN A 204 -4.67 -11.94 -4.34
CA GLN A 204 -4.64 -12.75 -5.56
C GLN A 204 -5.41 -12.09 -6.71
N ASP A 205 -6.39 -11.24 -6.39
CA ASP A 205 -7.17 -10.49 -7.37
C ASP A 205 -7.51 -9.09 -6.81
N PRO A 206 -6.87 -8.01 -7.30
CA PRO A 206 -5.71 -8.05 -8.18
C PRO A 206 -4.49 -8.65 -7.48
N LEU A 207 -3.68 -9.43 -8.20
CA LEU A 207 -2.46 -10.03 -7.65
C LEU A 207 -1.52 -8.95 -7.10
N HIS A 208 -1.15 -9.06 -5.82
CA HIS A 208 -0.29 -8.09 -5.15
C HIS A 208 0.56 -8.75 -4.08
N PHE A 209 1.87 -8.50 -4.14
CA PHE A 209 2.84 -8.93 -3.14
C PHE A 209 3.42 -7.72 -2.40
N SER A 210 3.67 -7.91 -1.12
CA SER A 210 4.36 -6.94 -0.26
C SER A 210 5.58 -7.61 0.39
N MET A 211 6.38 -6.82 1.10
CA MET A 211 7.61 -7.27 1.73
C MET A 211 7.67 -6.79 3.18
N ALA A 212 8.25 -7.62 4.04
CA ALA A 212 8.64 -7.23 5.39
C ALA A 212 9.95 -7.93 5.75
N SER A 213 10.70 -7.39 6.72
CA SER A 213 11.80 -8.16 7.29
C SER A 213 11.27 -9.38 8.05
N ALA A 214 12.04 -10.47 8.06
CA ALA A 214 11.70 -11.69 8.78
C ALA A 214 11.46 -11.42 10.28
N GLU A 215 12.17 -10.44 10.86
CA GLU A 215 11.97 -10.00 12.23
C GLU A 215 10.59 -9.35 12.42
N ALA A 216 10.23 -8.38 11.58
CA ALA A 216 8.91 -7.73 11.63
C ALA A 216 7.78 -8.74 11.42
N ALA A 217 7.90 -9.62 10.41
CA ALA A 217 6.93 -10.67 10.16
C ALA A 217 6.77 -11.62 11.37
N LYS A 218 7.87 -11.97 12.05
CA LYS A 218 7.85 -12.80 13.26
C LYS A 218 7.18 -12.08 14.44
N LYS A 219 7.46 -10.79 14.65
CA LYS A 219 6.80 -9.97 15.68
C LYS A 219 5.29 -9.93 15.47
N ILE A 220 4.85 -9.67 14.23
CA ILE A 220 3.42 -9.62 13.88
C ILE A 220 2.74 -10.98 14.09
N LYS A 221 3.36 -12.09 13.68
CA LYS A 221 2.84 -13.45 13.94
C LYS A 221 2.73 -13.76 15.44
N THR A 222 3.68 -13.26 16.23
CA THR A 222 3.65 -13.41 17.69
C THR A 222 2.47 -12.60 18.27
N LEU A 223 2.26 -11.37 17.81
CA LEU A 223 1.11 -10.56 18.19
C LEU A 223 -0.21 -11.21 17.80
N GLU A 224 -0.33 -11.74 16.58
CA GLU A 224 -1.51 -12.48 16.11
C GLU A 224 -1.85 -13.66 17.04
N SER A 225 -0.83 -14.40 17.48
CA SER A 225 -1.00 -15.51 18.43
C SER A 225 -1.45 -15.02 19.81
N LEU A 226 -0.95 -13.88 20.27
CA LEU A 226 -1.32 -13.29 21.56
C LEU A 226 -2.74 -12.76 21.57
N ILE A 227 -3.13 -11.99 20.56
CA ILE A 227 -4.48 -11.43 20.47
C ILE A 227 -5.53 -12.52 20.24
N GLY A 228 -5.14 -13.64 19.62
CA GLY A 228 -6.02 -14.79 19.41
C GLY A 228 -6.33 -15.64 20.65
N ILE A 229 -5.78 -15.30 21.82
CA ILE A 229 -6.09 -16.02 23.07
C ILE A 229 -7.58 -15.83 23.40
N ASP A 230 -8.25 -16.92 23.76
CA ASP A 230 -9.67 -16.95 24.12
C ASP A 230 -9.88 -17.15 25.63
N PRO A 231 -9.62 -16.12 26.46
CA PRO A 231 -9.76 -16.28 27.91
C PRO A 231 -11.22 -16.56 28.33
N GLY A 232 -12.18 -16.12 27.51
CA GLY A 232 -13.61 -16.36 27.73
C GLY A 232 -14.12 -17.71 27.25
N ASN A 233 -13.27 -18.53 26.61
CA ASN A 233 -13.62 -19.81 25.99
C ASN A 233 -14.90 -19.72 25.12
N ARG A 234 -14.99 -18.66 24.31
CA ARG A 234 -16.14 -18.37 23.45
C ARG A 234 -16.11 -19.15 22.13
N GLY A 235 -15.01 -19.84 21.84
CA GLY A 235 -14.80 -20.62 20.61
C GLY A 235 -14.03 -19.86 19.53
N ILE A 236 -13.49 -18.67 19.85
CA ILE A 236 -12.83 -17.78 18.86
C ILE A 236 -11.53 -18.38 18.34
N VAL A 237 -10.91 -19.29 19.11
CA VAL A 237 -9.71 -20.04 18.69
C VAL A 237 -9.95 -20.81 17.38
N HIS A 238 -11.19 -21.22 17.10
CA HIS A 238 -11.57 -21.90 15.87
C HIS A 238 -11.77 -20.95 14.67
N LEU A 239 -11.81 -19.64 14.93
CA LEU A 239 -11.93 -18.61 13.90
C LEU A 239 -10.55 -18.10 13.43
N LEU A 240 -9.49 -18.37 14.20
CA LEU A 240 -8.13 -17.91 13.89
C LEU A 240 -7.65 -18.45 12.54
N ARG A 241 -7.21 -17.55 11.67
CA ARG A 241 -6.54 -17.87 10.40
C ARG A 241 -5.12 -17.30 10.43
N PRO A 242 -4.08 -18.15 10.49
CA PRO A 242 -2.71 -17.68 10.57
C PRO A 242 -2.32 -16.78 9.40
N GLY A 243 -1.69 -15.65 9.71
CA GLY A 243 -1.15 -14.69 8.76
C GLY A 243 -2.12 -13.62 8.26
N GLU A 244 -3.38 -13.60 8.72
CA GLU A 244 -4.34 -12.54 8.36
C GLU A 244 -3.90 -11.18 8.89
N LEU A 245 -3.37 -11.11 10.12
CA LEU A 245 -2.86 -9.86 10.68
C LEU A 245 -1.67 -9.34 9.89
N LEU A 246 -0.74 -10.22 9.51
CA LEU A 246 0.42 -9.84 8.69
C LEU A 246 -0.02 -9.27 7.34
N LYS A 247 -0.95 -9.95 6.66
CA LYS A 247 -1.46 -9.48 5.36
C LYS A 247 -2.21 -8.15 5.49
N ALA A 248 -3.03 -7.98 6.53
CA ALA A 248 -3.72 -6.74 6.82
C ALA A 248 -2.73 -5.58 7.07
N CYS A 249 -1.70 -5.79 7.90
CA CYS A 249 -0.66 -4.79 8.15
C CYS A 249 0.11 -4.42 6.88
N LEU A 250 0.44 -5.41 6.05
CA LEU A 250 1.13 -5.18 4.78
C LEU A 250 0.24 -4.44 3.77
N SER A 251 -1.05 -4.76 3.68
CA SER A 251 -2.00 -4.00 2.85
C SER A 251 -2.11 -2.55 3.32
N LEU A 252 -2.24 -2.35 4.64
CA LEU A 252 -2.30 -1.02 5.25
C LEU A 252 -1.00 -0.22 5.05
N SER A 253 0.16 -0.88 4.92
CA SER A 253 1.41 -0.19 4.63
C SER A 253 1.40 0.51 3.27
N HIS A 254 0.67 -0.04 2.29
CA HIS A 254 0.51 0.51 0.94
C HIS A 254 -0.58 1.57 0.81
N SER A 255 -1.49 1.69 1.78
CA SER A 255 -2.57 2.68 1.73
C SER A 255 -2.07 4.10 1.99
N ARG A 256 -2.69 5.10 1.38
CA ARG A 256 -2.47 6.51 1.69
C ARG A 256 -3.58 7.06 2.56
N SER A 257 -4.82 6.67 2.27
CA SER A 257 -6.03 7.14 2.94
C SER A 257 -6.83 5.96 3.49
N VAL A 258 -7.25 6.04 4.75
CA VAL A 258 -7.90 4.95 5.47
C VAL A 258 -9.21 5.41 6.12
N LEU A 259 -10.28 4.64 5.91
CA LEU A 259 -11.56 4.82 6.58
C LEU A 259 -11.71 3.79 7.71
N VAL A 260 -11.84 4.25 8.95
CA VAL A 260 -12.03 3.41 10.12
C VAL A 260 -13.49 3.44 10.56
N THR A 261 -14.05 2.32 10.97
CA THR A 261 -15.38 2.25 11.57
C THR A 261 -15.38 1.38 12.81
N THR A 262 -16.21 1.75 13.77
CA THR A 262 -16.40 1.06 15.04
C THR A 262 -17.75 1.45 15.63
N GLY A 263 -18.24 0.63 16.57
CA GLY A 263 -19.50 0.85 17.26
C GLY A 263 -20.37 -0.39 17.21
N PHE A 264 -20.83 -0.82 18.39
CA PHE A 264 -21.63 -2.01 18.58
C PHE A 264 -22.68 -1.74 19.68
N PRO A 265 -23.96 -1.55 19.31
CA PRO A 265 -24.99 -1.19 20.28
C PRO A 265 -25.46 -2.39 21.11
N THR A 266 -24.84 -2.64 22.27
CA THR A 266 -25.25 -3.72 23.19
C THR A 266 -25.61 -3.26 24.59
N HIS A 267 -25.26 -2.03 24.99
CA HIS A 267 -25.49 -1.51 26.33
C HIS A 267 -26.76 -0.64 26.40
N PHE A 268 -27.93 -1.27 26.32
CA PHE A 268 -29.24 -0.60 26.23
C PHE A 268 -29.64 0.31 27.41
N ASN A 269 -28.85 0.33 28.50
CA ASN A 269 -29.07 1.22 29.65
C ASN A 269 -28.38 2.59 29.51
N TYR A 270 -27.65 2.82 28.41
CA TYR A 270 -26.96 4.08 28.11
C TYR A 270 -27.48 4.69 26.82
N GLU A 271 -27.28 6.00 26.66
CA GLU A 271 -27.63 6.74 25.46
C GLU A 271 -26.41 7.55 24.96
N PRO A 272 -25.81 7.20 23.80
CA PRO A 272 -26.16 6.05 22.94
C PRO A 272 -25.79 4.70 23.59
N PRO A 273 -26.41 3.57 23.18
CA PRO A 273 -26.25 2.26 23.81
C PRO A 273 -24.97 1.54 23.39
N GLU A 274 -23.83 2.25 23.38
CA GLU A 274 -22.54 1.76 22.89
C GLU A 274 -21.82 0.87 23.90
N GLU A 275 -21.08 -0.11 23.39
CA GLU A 275 -20.04 -0.77 24.17
C GLU A 275 -18.70 -0.03 24.11
N ASN A 276 -17.80 -0.40 25.01
CA ASN A 276 -16.47 0.20 25.10
C ASN A 276 -15.41 -0.54 24.26
N ASP A 277 -15.74 -1.71 23.72
CA ASP A 277 -14.89 -2.45 22.81
C ASP A 277 -15.02 -1.87 21.40
N GLY A 278 -13.88 -1.71 20.71
CA GLY A 278 -13.81 -1.01 19.42
C GLY A 278 -13.24 0.42 19.47
N PRO A 279 -13.89 1.42 20.11
CA PRO A 279 -13.45 2.82 20.06
C PRO A 279 -11.99 3.07 20.45
N PRO A 280 -11.43 2.45 21.53
CA PRO A 280 -10.00 2.57 21.84
C PRO A 280 -9.09 2.04 20.74
N GLY A 281 -9.47 0.93 20.09
CA GLY A 281 -8.76 0.36 18.94
C GLY A 281 -8.80 1.26 17.73
N ALA A 282 -9.96 1.87 17.44
CA ALA A 282 -10.12 2.83 16.34
C ALA A 282 -9.25 4.07 16.54
N LEU A 283 -9.21 4.62 17.76
CA LEU A 283 -8.33 5.74 18.09
C LEU A 283 -6.84 5.35 18.00
N ALA A 284 -6.47 4.15 18.44
CA ALA A 284 -5.08 3.68 18.35
C ALA A 284 -4.62 3.54 16.89
N ILE A 285 -5.47 2.98 16.02
CA ILE A 285 -5.19 2.91 14.59
C ILE A 285 -5.12 4.32 13.99
N ALA A 286 -6.04 5.22 14.33
CA ALA A 286 -5.99 6.60 13.85
C ALA A 286 -4.72 7.34 14.28
N ALA A 287 -4.27 7.15 15.53
CA ALA A 287 -3.02 7.72 16.03
C ALA A 287 -1.80 7.18 15.26
N MET A 288 -1.73 5.86 15.06
CA MET A 288 -0.68 5.21 14.27
C MET A 288 -0.65 5.75 12.83
N LEU A 289 -1.80 5.85 12.17
CA LEU A 289 -1.90 6.37 10.80
C LEU A 289 -1.45 7.83 10.71
N GLN A 290 -1.80 8.67 11.69
CA GLN A 290 -1.30 10.05 11.76
C GLN A 290 0.22 10.12 11.96
N ALA A 291 0.80 9.22 12.75
CA ALA A 291 2.23 9.13 12.94
C ALA A 291 2.97 8.70 11.66
N LEU A 292 2.32 7.88 10.83
CA LEU A 292 2.79 7.48 9.50
C LEU A 292 2.45 8.48 8.38
N GLU A 293 1.93 9.67 8.75
CA GLU A 293 1.52 10.73 7.81
C GLU A 293 0.47 10.29 6.78
N LYS A 294 -0.35 9.29 7.13
CA LYS A 294 -1.48 8.82 6.31
C LYS A 294 -2.74 9.63 6.62
N ASP A 295 -3.61 9.74 5.62
CA ASP A 295 -4.93 10.34 5.78
C ASP A 295 -5.86 9.32 6.46
N VAL A 296 -6.59 9.76 7.48
CA VAL A 296 -7.52 8.90 8.23
C VAL A 296 -8.83 9.64 8.47
N ALA A 297 -9.94 8.94 8.33
CA ALA A 297 -11.28 9.38 8.74
C ALA A 297 -11.98 8.26 9.52
N ILE A 298 -12.92 8.62 10.38
CA ILE A 298 -13.78 7.67 11.10
C ILE A 298 -15.20 7.81 10.57
N VAL A 299 -15.84 6.69 10.21
CA VAL A 299 -17.28 6.63 9.96
C VAL A 299 -17.97 5.87 11.09
N THR A 300 -19.02 6.47 11.66
CA THR A 300 -19.81 5.88 12.74
C THR A 300 -21.30 6.11 12.48
N ASP A 301 -22.16 5.47 13.27
CA ASP A 301 -23.59 5.69 13.14
C ASP A 301 -23.97 7.10 13.57
N GLN A 302 -25.03 7.62 12.95
CA GLN A 302 -25.60 8.93 13.26
C GLN A 302 -25.95 9.08 14.74
N ARG A 303 -26.45 8.02 15.39
CA ARG A 303 -26.77 8.02 16.84
C ARG A 303 -25.54 8.26 17.73
N ALA A 304 -24.35 7.90 17.26
CA ALA A 304 -23.12 7.89 18.04
C ALA A 304 -22.15 9.03 17.67
N MET A 305 -22.55 9.92 16.77
CA MET A 305 -21.73 11.03 16.28
C MET A 305 -21.24 11.94 17.42
N ASP A 306 -22.14 12.38 18.30
CA ASP A 306 -21.79 13.30 19.39
C ASP A 306 -20.84 12.67 20.41
N LEU A 307 -21.02 11.38 20.72
CA LEU A 307 -20.14 10.63 21.61
C LEU A 307 -18.74 10.50 20.99
N ASN A 308 -18.65 10.03 19.75
CA ASN A 308 -17.37 9.85 19.07
C ASN A 308 -16.65 11.18 18.86
N LYS A 309 -17.39 12.27 18.59
CA LYS A 309 -16.82 13.62 18.49
C LYS A 309 -16.14 14.03 19.80
N LYS A 310 -16.81 13.87 20.94
CA LYS A 310 -16.22 14.17 22.26
C LYS A 310 -14.99 13.31 22.55
N ILE A 311 -15.06 12.02 22.23
CA ILE A 311 -13.94 11.08 22.38
C ILE A 311 -12.72 11.54 21.56
N ILE A 312 -12.93 11.96 20.30
CA ILE A 312 -11.85 12.46 19.43
C ILE A 312 -11.27 13.76 19.98
N GLU A 313 -12.12 14.71 20.42
CA GLU A 313 -11.70 15.98 21.02
C GLU A 313 -10.85 15.76 22.28
N GLU A 314 -11.30 14.87 23.17
CA GLU A 314 -10.56 14.51 24.38
C GLU A 314 -9.25 13.79 24.04
N ALA A 315 -9.25 12.86 23.09
CA ALA A 315 -8.05 12.15 22.64
C ALA A 315 -6.98 13.09 22.08
N VAL A 316 -7.38 14.21 21.44
CA VAL A 316 -6.46 15.28 21.03
C VAL A 316 -5.96 16.05 22.25
N GLN A 317 -6.85 16.42 23.18
CA GLN A 317 -6.50 17.17 24.38
C GLN A 317 -5.47 16.45 25.26
N ILE A 318 -5.59 15.13 25.40
CA ILE A 318 -4.65 14.30 26.18
C ILE A 318 -3.44 13.81 25.37
N GLY A 319 -3.33 14.18 24.10
CA GLY A 319 -2.17 13.90 23.25
C GLY A 319 -2.08 12.47 22.70
N ILE A 320 -3.19 11.72 22.66
CA ILE A 320 -3.26 10.44 21.94
C ILE A 320 -3.27 10.70 20.43
N LEU A 321 -4.09 11.65 19.98
CA LEU A 321 -4.15 12.09 18.58
C LEU A 321 -3.36 13.38 18.39
N LYS A 322 -2.59 13.47 17.29
CA LYS A 322 -1.84 14.68 16.93
C LYS A 322 -2.76 15.80 16.46
N LYS A 323 -3.85 15.44 15.77
CA LYS A 323 -4.88 16.36 15.26
C LYS A 323 -6.26 15.69 15.28
N PRO A 324 -7.37 16.45 15.29
CA PRO A 324 -8.70 15.88 15.13
C PRO A 324 -8.82 15.04 13.86
N VAL A 325 -9.51 13.91 13.97
CA VAL A 325 -9.81 13.02 12.84
C VAL A 325 -11.18 13.38 12.28
N PRO A 326 -11.35 13.54 10.95
CA PRO A 326 -12.66 13.72 10.34
C PRO A 326 -13.63 12.63 10.76
N LEU A 327 -14.78 13.02 11.30
CA LEU A 327 -15.86 12.13 11.68
C LEU A 327 -17.00 12.24 10.65
N LEU A 328 -17.39 11.11 10.09
CA LEU A 328 -18.36 10.98 9.01
C LEU A 328 -19.52 10.08 9.47
N SER A 329 -20.69 10.25 8.85
CA SER A 329 -21.78 9.29 8.91
C SER A 329 -22.16 8.85 7.49
N TYR A 330 -22.76 7.67 7.38
CA TYR A 330 -23.23 7.11 6.12
C TYR A 330 -24.69 6.72 6.24
N GLN A 331 -25.49 7.11 5.26
CA GLN A 331 -26.89 6.73 5.11
C GLN A 331 -27.14 6.35 3.65
N ARG A 332 -28.00 5.36 3.43
CA ARG A 332 -28.45 5.00 2.08
C ARG A 332 -29.54 5.98 1.63
N GLU A 333 -29.21 6.82 0.65
CA GLU A 333 -30.17 7.70 -0.03
C GLU A 333 -30.56 7.16 -1.41
N SER A 334 -29.64 6.48 -2.09
CA SER A 334 -29.83 5.85 -3.39
C SER A 334 -28.96 4.59 -3.51
N ALA A 335 -29.10 3.86 -4.62
CA ALA A 335 -28.26 2.67 -4.89
C ALA A 335 -26.76 3.02 -5.02
N ASP A 336 -26.44 4.25 -5.42
CA ASP A 336 -25.06 4.71 -5.66
C ASP A 336 -24.47 5.46 -4.45
N SER A 337 -25.18 5.52 -3.32
CA SER A 337 -24.71 6.23 -2.12
C SER A 337 -23.34 5.73 -1.64
N ALA A 338 -23.13 4.41 -1.57
CA ALA A 338 -21.86 3.84 -1.15
C ALA A 338 -20.72 4.18 -2.12
N LEU A 339 -20.97 4.09 -3.44
CA LEU A 339 -19.98 4.43 -4.46
C LEU A 339 -19.61 5.91 -4.40
N THR A 340 -20.61 6.80 -4.27
CA THR A 340 -20.40 8.25 -4.14
C THR A 340 -19.67 8.60 -2.84
N PHE A 341 -19.93 7.86 -1.77
CA PHE A 341 -19.23 8.03 -0.51
C PHE A 341 -17.75 7.67 -0.63
N LEU A 342 -17.44 6.53 -1.28
CA LEU A 342 -16.08 6.00 -1.38
C LEU A 342 -15.25 6.61 -2.50
N CYS A 343 -15.86 7.21 -3.52
CA CYS A 343 -15.16 7.69 -4.72
C CYS A 343 -15.47 9.16 -5.02
N GLU A 344 -14.48 9.89 -5.53
CA GLU A 344 -14.66 11.27 -5.97
C GLU A 344 -15.74 11.35 -7.07
N ASN A 345 -16.87 12.02 -6.77
CA ASN A 345 -18.03 12.14 -7.66
C ASN A 345 -18.55 10.78 -8.16
N GLY A 346 -18.41 9.72 -7.36
CA GLY A 346 -18.84 8.36 -7.73
C GLY A 346 -17.99 7.69 -8.81
N ASN A 347 -16.78 8.20 -9.11
CA ASN A 347 -15.90 7.59 -10.10
C ASN A 347 -15.06 6.44 -9.49
N PRO A 348 -15.31 5.15 -9.83
CA PRO A 348 -14.59 4.01 -9.23
C PRO A 348 -13.07 4.03 -9.45
N ARG A 349 -12.57 4.83 -10.40
CA ARG A 349 -11.12 4.97 -10.66
C ARG A 349 -10.44 6.00 -9.76
N ARG A 350 -11.21 6.72 -8.92
CA ARG A 350 -10.72 7.76 -8.02
C ARG A 350 -11.26 7.53 -6.60
N PRO A 351 -10.85 6.44 -5.94
CA PRO A 351 -11.23 6.19 -4.56
C PRO A 351 -10.71 7.29 -3.64
N ARG A 352 -11.50 7.64 -2.62
CA ARG A 352 -11.15 8.57 -1.55
C ARG A 352 -10.35 7.89 -0.43
N PHE A 353 -10.48 6.58 -0.32
CA PHE A 353 -9.84 5.72 0.66
C PHE A 353 -9.29 4.48 -0.04
N ASP A 354 -8.10 4.05 0.33
CA ASP A 354 -7.45 2.85 -0.23
C ASP A 354 -7.67 1.63 0.68
N HIS A 355 -8.01 1.87 1.95
CA HIS A 355 -8.24 0.81 2.94
C HIS A 355 -9.40 1.17 3.87
N LEU A 356 -10.31 0.22 4.09
CA LEU A 356 -11.40 0.30 5.08
C LEU A 356 -11.12 -0.66 6.24
N ILE A 357 -11.28 -0.21 7.48
CA ILE A 357 -11.06 -1.03 8.67
C ILE A 357 -12.30 -0.97 9.56
N ALA A 358 -12.91 -2.13 9.82
CA ALA A 358 -13.97 -2.29 10.80
C ALA A 358 -13.39 -2.89 12.08
N ILE A 359 -13.64 -2.26 13.23
CA ILE A 359 -13.15 -2.71 14.54
C ILE A 359 -14.34 -2.80 15.49
N GLU A 360 -14.70 -4.01 15.89
CA GLU A 360 -15.88 -4.26 16.73
C GLU A 360 -17.11 -3.52 16.19
N ARG A 361 -17.29 -3.54 14.86
CA ARG A 361 -18.44 -2.92 14.20
C ARG A 361 -19.48 -4.00 13.99
N ALA A 362 -20.73 -3.79 14.42
CA ALA A 362 -21.81 -4.73 14.15
C ALA A 362 -21.94 -5.02 12.64
N GLY A 363 -21.96 -6.30 12.27
CA GLY A 363 -22.05 -6.76 10.90
C GLY A 363 -23.42 -7.31 10.53
N MET A 364 -23.83 -7.10 9.28
CA MET A 364 -25.10 -7.58 8.75
C MET A 364 -25.09 -9.11 8.63
N ALA A 365 -26.11 -9.78 9.17
CA ALA A 365 -26.33 -11.22 9.03
C ALA A 365 -27.03 -11.57 7.71
N ALA A 366 -27.13 -12.86 7.40
CA ALA A 366 -27.64 -13.35 6.12
C ALA A 366 -29.11 -13.00 5.82
N ASP A 367 -29.89 -12.62 6.83
CA ASP A 367 -31.29 -12.19 6.69
C ASP A 367 -31.45 -10.66 6.62
N GLY A 368 -30.32 -9.92 6.56
CA GLY A 368 -30.30 -8.46 6.53
C GLY A 368 -30.58 -7.80 7.88
N ASN A 369 -30.56 -8.54 8.99
CA ASN A 369 -30.60 -8.01 10.35
C ASN A 369 -29.20 -7.93 10.98
N TYR A 370 -29.14 -7.34 12.17
CA TYR A 370 -27.93 -7.22 12.97
C TYR A 370 -28.21 -7.83 14.33
N TYR A 371 -27.27 -8.64 14.84
CA TYR A 371 -27.47 -9.36 16.08
C TYR A 371 -26.28 -9.19 17.02
N ASN A 372 -26.55 -9.01 18.31
CA ASN A 372 -25.52 -9.23 19.33
C ASN A 372 -25.30 -10.73 19.58
N ALA A 373 -24.27 -11.08 20.36
CA ALA A 373 -23.93 -12.47 20.67
C ALA A 373 -25.07 -13.27 21.35
N ARG A 374 -26.05 -12.58 21.96
CA ARG A 374 -27.24 -13.17 22.59
C ARG A 374 -28.40 -13.36 21.61
N LYS A 375 -28.19 -13.15 20.30
CA LYS A 375 -29.22 -13.22 19.24
C LYS A 375 -30.32 -12.17 19.38
N VAL A 376 -30.03 -11.06 20.07
CA VAL A 376 -30.96 -9.91 20.12
C VAL A 376 -30.77 -9.09 18.86
N ASN A 377 -31.87 -8.81 18.15
CA ASN A 377 -31.84 -7.97 16.95
C ASN A 377 -31.62 -6.50 17.34
N ILE A 378 -30.58 -5.89 16.79
CA ILE A 378 -30.15 -4.51 17.04
C ILE A 378 -30.23 -3.64 15.78
N LYS A 379 -30.88 -4.09 14.71
CA LYS A 379 -30.96 -3.38 13.42
C LYS A 379 -31.43 -1.93 13.53
N HIS A 380 -32.35 -1.65 14.44
CA HIS A 380 -32.88 -0.30 14.69
C HIS A 380 -31.84 0.70 15.26
N LEU A 381 -30.64 0.23 15.61
CA LEU A 381 -29.54 1.02 16.18
C LEU A 381 -28.30 1.07 15.28
N VAL A 382 -28.34 0.38 14.13
CA VAL A 382 -27.16 0.16 13.28
C VAL A 382 -27.43 0.75 11.89
N ASP A 383 -26.67 1.76 11.53
CA ASP A 383 -26.63 2.33 10.19
C ASP A 383 -25.96 1.36 9.21
N PRO A 384 -26.33 1.40 7.92
CA PRO A 384 -25.93 0.39 6.95
C PRO A 384 -24.49 0.59 6.41
N ILE A 385 -23.53 0.82 7.30
CA ILE A 385 -22.11 1.03 6.97
C ILE A 385 -21.50 -0.18 6.25
N ASP A 386 -22.03 -1.39 6.46
CA ASP A 386 -21.69 -2.62 5.74
C ASP A 386 -21.76 -2.47 4.21
N GLU A 387 -22.63 -1.59 3.70
CA GLU A 387 -22.74 -1.29 2.28
C GLU A 387 -21.46 -0.69 1.69
N LEU A 388 -20.69 0.04 2.51
CA LEU A 388 -19.38 0.56 2.10
C LEU A 388 -18.39 -0.60 1.87
N PHE A 389 -18.44 -1.64 2.71
CA PHE A 389 -17.57 -2.81 2.55
C PHE A 389 -17.99 -3.65 1.34
N LEU A 390 -19.29 -3.81 1.11
CA LEU A 390 -19.80 -4.48 -0.09
C LEU A 390 -19.41 -3.72 -1.37
N ALA A 391 -19.53 -2.39 -1.39
CA ALA A 391 -19.13 -1.58 -2.53
C ALA A 391 -17.61 -1.67 -2.78
N ALA A 392 -16.81 -1.61 -1.71
CA ALA A 392 -15.35 -1.68 -1.78
C ALA A 392 -14.84 -2.94 -2.52
N GLN A 393 -15.51 -4.09 -2.38
CA GLN A 393 -15.14 -5.33 -3.09
C GLN A 393 -15.16 -5.19 -4.62
N THR A 394 -15.91 -4.22 -5.14
CA THR A 394 -16.06 -3.98 -6.59
C THR A 394 -15.25 -2.78 -7.09
N ILE A 395 -14.64 -2.01 -6.19
CA ILE A 395 -13.90 -0.79 -6.52
C ILE A 395 -12.39 -1.11 -6.51
N PRO A 396 -11.72 -1.09 -7.67
CA PRO A 396 -10.29 -1.37 -7.74
C PRO A 396 -9.47 -0.42 -6.87
N GLY A 397 -8.54 -0.97 -6.09
CA GLY A 397 -7.63 -0.19 -5.24
C GLY A 397 -8.14 0.07 -3.82
N ILE A 398 -9.37 -0.36 -3.48
CA ILE A 398 -9.85 -0.37 -2.10
C ILE A 398 -9.68 -1.78 -1.53
N THR A 399 -9.08 -1.87 -0.35
CA THR A 399 -8.99 -3.12 0.44
C THR A 399 -9.71 -2.98 1.77
N THR A 400 -10.12 -4.09 2.37
CA THR A 400 -10.96 -4.12 3.57
C THR A 400 -10.37 -5.04 4.64
N THR A 401 -10.39 -4.59 5.90
CA THR A 401 -10.06 -5.40 7.07
C THR A 401 -11.21 -5.38 8.06
N GLY A 402 -11.70 -6.56 8.44
CA GLY A 402 -12.57 -6.75 9.59
C GLY A 402 -11.77 -7.20 10.80
N VAL A 403 -12.05 -6.61 11.95
CA VAL A 403 -11.51 -6.99 13.25
C VAL A 403 -12.68 -7.27 14.18
N GLY A 404 -12.74 -8.49 14.69
CA GLY A 404 -13.84 -8.91 15.56
C GLY A 404 -13.46 -10.06 16.47
N ASP A 405 -14.39 -10.39 17.37
CA ASP A 405 -14.14 -11.34 18.45
C ASP A 405 -15.28 -12.34 18.71
N GLY A 406 -16.40 -12.20 18.00
CA GLY A 406 -17.59 -13.03 18.12
C GLY A 406 -18.09 -13.59 16.79
N GLY A 407 -17.62 -13.08 15.66
CA GLY A 407 -18.03 -13.51 14.32
C GLY A 407 -19.29 -12.81 13.77
N ASN A 408 -19.90 -11.94 14.56
CA ASN A 408 -21.04 -11.09 14.20
C ASN A 408 -20.62 -9.64 13.89
N GLU A 409 -19.31 -9.39 13.81
CA GLU A 409 -18.72 -8.11 13.41
C GLU A 409 -18.49 -8.03 11.90
N LEU A 410 -18.56 -6.82 11.37
CA LEU A 410 -18.33 -6.49 9.97
C LEU A 410 -16.95 -6.98 9.51
N GLY A 411 -16.96 -7.74 8.41
CA GLY A 411 -15.79 -8.36 7.81
C GLY A 411 -15.59 -9.82 8.23
N MET A 412 -16.22 -10.26 9.32
CA MET A 412 -16.18 -11.66 9.77
C MET A 412 -16.95 -12.62 8.85
N GLY A 413 -17.66 -12.12 7.83
CA GLY A 413 -18.26 -12.97 6.78
C GLY A 413 -17.24 -13.87 6.08
N LYS A 414 -15.96 -13.50 6.05
CA LYS A 414 -14.86 -14.35 5.57
C LYS A 414 -14.71 -15.64 6.38
N LEU A 415 -15.16 -15.64 7.64
CA LEU A 415 -15.08 -16.73 8.62
C LEU A 415 -16.45 -17.36 8.89
N LYS A 416 -17.51 -16.99 8.14
CA LYS A 416 -18.91 -17.33 8.40
C LYS A 416 -19.15 -18.81 8.73
N ASP A 417 -18.58 -19.74 7.96
CA ASP A 417 -18.77 -21.17 8.19
C ASP A 417 -18.19 -21.65 9.53
N ALA A 418 -17.03 -21.10 9.92
CA ALA A 418 -16.42 -21.40 11.21
C ALA A 418 -17.25 -20.79 12.35
N VAL A 419 -17.78 -19.58 12.16
CA VAL A 419 -18.67 -18.92 13.13
C VAL A 419 -19.92 -19.76 13.37
N LYS A 420 -20.61 -20.21 12.30
CA LYS A 420 -21.79 -21.09 12.40
C LYS A 420 -21.52 -22.36 13.19
N LYS A 421 -20.36 -22.97 12.95
CA LYS A 421 -20.00 -24.26 13.54
C LYS A 421 -19.54 -24.16 14.99
N HIS A 422 -18.84 -23.10 15.36
CA HIS A 422 -18.07 -23.04 16.62
C HIS A 422 -18.55 -21.97 17.59
N ILE A 423 -19.30 -20.95 17.13
CA ILE A 423 -19.81 -19.88 17.99
C ILE A 423 -21.25 -20.16 18.39
N LYS A 424 -21.56 -19.94 19.66
CA LYS A 424 -22.94 -20.02 20.16
C LYS A 424 -23.86 -19.06 19.40
N ASN A 425 -25.00 -19.57 18.92
CA ASN A 425 -25.93 -18.85 18.04
C ASN A 425 -25.36 -18.48 16.66
N GLY A 426 -24.21 -19.02 16.26
CA GLY A 426 -23.52 -18.70 15.01
C GLY A 426 -24.39 -18.84 13.76
N ASP A 427 -25.31 -19.80 13.74
CA ASP A 427 -26.26 -20.00 12.62
C ASP A 427 -27.13 -18.78 12.30
N VAL A 428 -27.32 -17.89 13.28
CA VAL A 428 -28.12 -16.66 13.12
C VAL A 428 -27.25 -15.41 13.14
N ILE A 429 -26.28 -15.34 14.07
CA ILE A 429 -25.56 -14.08 14.31
C ILE A 429 -24.39 -13.88 13.34
N ALA A 430 -23.94 -14.91 12.63
CA ALA A 430 -22.77 -14.80 11.77
C ALA A 430 -22.94 -13.69 10.74
N CYS A 431 -21.97 -12.77 10.72
CA CYS A 431 -21.90 -11.72 9.71
C CYS A 431 -21.82 -12.37 8.32
N ASP A 432 -22.52 -11.79 7.36
CA ASP A 432 -22.52 -12.19 5.95
C ASP A 432 -21.52 -11.39 5.11
N VAL A 433 -21.15 -10.20 5.58
CA VAL A 433 -20.26 -9.29 4.85
C VAL A 433 -18.81 -9.64 5.14
N ALA A 434 -18.12 -10.12 4.11
CA ALA A 434 -16.71 -10.46 4.15
C ALA A 434 -15.81 -9.25 3.89
N ALA A 435 -14.68 -9.20 4.59
CA ALA A 435 -13.55 -8.33 4.27
C ALA A 435 -12.43 -9.13 3.59
N ASP A 436 -11.50 -8.43 2.94
CA ASP A 436 -10.30 -9.05 2.33
C ASP A 436 -9.42 -9.70 3.40
N PHE A 437 -9.35 -9.08 4.59
CA PHE A 437 -8.67 -9.61 5.77
C PHE A 437 -9.63 -9.68 6.97
N ALA A 438 -9.61 -10.79 7.69
CA ALA A 438 -10.40 -10.99 8.91
C ALA A 438 -9.47 -11.32 10.08
N VAL A 439 -9.21 -10.34 10.93
CA VAL A 439 -8.38 -10.48 12.13
C VAL A 439 -9.27 -10.81 13.31
N VAL A 440 -9.01 -11.95 13.95
CA VAL A 440 -9.73 -12.38 15.15
C VAL A 440 -8.90 -12.09 16.39
N ALA A 441 -9.49 -11.42 17.37
CA ALA A 441 -8.79 -11.01 18.58
C ALA A 441 -9.74 -11.02 19.79
N GLY A 442 -9.39 -11.69 20.89
CA GLY A 442 -10.26 -11.81 22.07
C GLY A 442 -10.37 -10.53 22.92
N LYS A 443 -11.47 -10.38 23.69
CA LYS A 443 -11.70 -9.24 24.60
C LYS A 443 -10.53 -9.02 25.53
N GLY A 444 -10.06 -7.77 25.59
CA GLY A 444 -8.97 -7.32 26.47
C GLY A 444 -7.65 -6.98 25.76
N PHE A 445 -7.48 -7.32 24.48
CA PHE A 445 -6.30 -6.91 23.71
C PHE A 445 -6.45 -5.53 23.04
N TRP A 446 -7.69 -5.08 22.81
CA TRP A 446 -8.02 -3.76 22.24
C TRP A 446 -8.15 -2.63 23.26
N ASP A 447 -8.09 -2.90 24.57
CA ASP A 447 -7.99 -1.86 25.62
C ASP A 447 -6.59 -1.24 25.58
N GLY A 448 -6.28 -0.48 24.51
CA GLY A 448 -5.28 0.60 24.34
C GLY A 448 -3.83 0.40 24.80
N ARG A 449 -3.51 -0.65 25.55
CA ARG A 449 -2.30 -0.80 26.36
C ARG A 449 -1.24 -1.66 25.69
N LYS A 450 -1.53 -2.32 24.57
CA LYS A 450 -0.59 -3.25 23.89
C LYS A 450 -0.38 -3.04 22.39
N LEU A 451 -1.12 -2.16 21.73
CA LEU A 451 -0.90 -1.80 20.30
C LEU A 451 0.20 -0.74 20.10
N ARG A 452 0.75 -0.17 21.18
CA ARG A 452 2.06 0.51 21.16
C ARG A 452 3.17 -0.55 21.26
N CYS A 453 3.48 -1.20 20.16
CA CYS A 453 4.78 -1.85 20.00
C CYS A 453 5.59 -0.96 19.04
N ASP A 454 6.20 0.08 19.60
CA ASP A 454 7.39 0.73 19.03
C ASP A 454 8.62 -0.16 19.25
#